data_AF-A0AAV6FVH3-F1
#
_entry.id   AF-A0AAV6FVH3-F1
#
_cell.length_a   1.000
_cell.length_b   1.000
_cell.length_c   1.000
_cell.angle_alpha   90.00
_cell.angle_beta   90.00
_cell.angle_gamma   90.00
#
_symmetry.space_group_name_H-M   'P 1'
#
loop_
_entity.id
_entity.type
_entity.pdbx_description
1 polymer ?
#
loop_
_entity_poly.entity_id
_entity_poly.type
_entity_poly.pdbx_seq_one_letter_code
_entity_poly.pdbx_strand_id
1 'polypeptide(L)'
;MINILIAEMTESYGRIPPTSVRTTYALGIVTLFPYLQDSYSKNGYEHYYDPDANTGYLAWRLKTVQRNSFDGSHRRSRLDLQDSPTTYRESLLTSQQLFGEGCREALSVIRYSTDHSVVKERMRATFEYRQKLVHNQDATSTVLDVFPRFLDVPGLIDQDFSMMFEDEVSGKFLAK
;
A
#
# COMPACT_ATOMS: atom_id res chain seq x y z
N MET A 1 11.72 -10.97 -5.03
CA MET A 1 12.89 -11.09 -5.93
C MET A 1 13.45 -9.73 -6.34
N ILE A 2 12.80 -8.97 -7.23
CA ILE A 2 13.37 -7.72 -7.79
C ILE A 2 13.79 -6.70 -6.72
N ASN A 3 13.05 -6.54 -5.62
CA ASN A 3 13.44 -5.62 -4.54
C ASN A 3 14.78 -5.95 -3.89
N ILE A 4 15.10 -7.24 -3.77
CA ILE A 4 16.37 -7.70 -3.20
C ILE A 4 17.51 -7.33 -4.17
N LEU A 5 17.29 -7.54 -5.48
CA LEU A 5 18.25 -7.15 -6.52
C LEU A 5 18.47 -5.64 -6.56
N ILE A 6 17.42 -4.85 -6.39
CA ILE A 6 17.51 -3.39 -6.35
C ILE A 6 18.29 -2.94 -5.11
N ALA A 7 18.02 -3.55 -3.95
CA ALA A 7 18.74 -3.24 -2.71
C ALA A 7 20.24 -3.51 -2.86
N GLU A 8 20.60 -4.72 -3.31
CA GLU A 8 22.01 -5.10 -3.52
C GLU A 8 22.67 -4.25 -4.61
N MET A 9 21.98 -3.98 -5.72
CA MET A 9 22.49 -3.09 -6.77
C MET A 9 22.77 -1.67 -6.23
N THR A 10 21.91 -1.14 -5.36
CA THR A 10 22.13 0.18 -4.75
C THR A 10 23.19 0.19 -3.66
N GLU A 11 23.39 -0.94 -2.98
CA GLU A 11 24.44 -1.12 -1.97
C GLU A 11 25.82 -1.20 -2.62
N SER A 12 25.96 -1.97 -3.70
CA SER A 12 27.23 -2.19 -4.38
C SER A 12 27.64 -1.06 -5.34
N TYR A 13 26.66 -0.44 -6.02
CA TYR A 13 26.93 0.56 -7.08
C TYR A 13 26.39 1.96 -6.78
N GLY A 14 25.82 2.15 -5.59
CA GLY A 14 25.28 3.43 -5.14
C GLY A 14 23.89 3.75 -5.71
N ARG A 15 23.40 4.96 -5.40
CA ARG A 15 22.02 5.38 -5.74
C ARG A 15 21.74 5.44 -7.23
N ILE A 16 22.75 5.62 -8.07
CA ILE A 16 22.55 5.70 -9.52
C ILE A 16 23.47 4.64 -10.15
N PRO A 17 23.05 3.36 -10.16
CA PRO A 17 23.84 2.30 -10.77
C PRO A 17 24.10 2.62 -12.24
N PRO A 18 25.31 2.39 -12.78
CA PRO A 18 25.61 2.60 -14.19
C PRO A 18 24.70 1.77 -15.12
N THR A 19 24.50 2.24 -16.36
CA THR A 19 23.73 1.54 -17.40
C THR A 19 24.20 0.10 -17.58
N SER A 20 25.52 -0.12 -17.66
CA SER A 20 26.10 -1.46 -17.81
C SER A 20 25.70 -2.41 -16.68
N VAL A 21 25.66 -1.92 -15.44
CA VAL A 21 25.23 -2.71 -14.28
C VAL A 21 23.76 -3.07 -14.40
N ARG A 22 22.89 -2.10 -14.71
CA ARG A 22 21.44 -2.35 -14.86
C ARG A 22 21.17 -3.39 -15.96
N THR A 23 21.91 -3.34 -17.06
CA THR A 23 21.84 -4.32 -18.15
C THR A 23 22.26 -5.72 -17.68
N THR A 24 23.36 -5.84 -16.93
CA THR A 24 23.81 -7.13 -16.38
C THR A 24 22.74 -7.78 -15.48
N TYR A 25 22.05 -6.99 -14.67
CA TYR A 25 20.99 -7.51 -13.80
C TYR A 25 19.75 -7.93 -14.60
N ALA A 26 19.35 -7.15 -15.61
CA ALA A 26 18.26 -7.53 -16.50
C ALA A 26 18.55 -8.85 -17.23
N LEU A 27 19.77 -9.00 -17.76
CA LEU A 27 20.23 -10.22 -18.38
C LEU A 27 20.28 -11.40 -17.39
N GLY A 28 20.76 -11.17 -16.17
CA GLY A 28 20.80 -12.18 -15.11
C GLY A 28 19.41 -12.72 -14.75
N ILE A 29 18.40 -11.85 -14.70
CA ILE A 29 17.01 -12.26 -14.42
C ILE A 29 16.51 -13.24 -15.48
N VAL A 30 16.62 -12.89 -16.76
CA VAL A 30 16.13 -13.78 -17.85
C VAL A 30 16.97 -15.05 -18.00
N THR A 31 18.26 -14.98 -17.64
CA THR A 31 19.14 -16.16 -17.64
C THR A 31 18.76 -17.16 -16.54
N LEU A 32 18.45 -16.66 -15.33
CA LEU A 32 18.03 -17.50 -14.21
C LEU A 32 16.58 -17.97 -14.33
N PHE A 33 15.72 -17.16 -14.96
CA PHE A 33 14.29 -17.43 -15.14
C PHE A 33 13.90 -17.29 -16.63
N PRO A 34 14.19 -18.30 -17.47
CA PRO A 34 13.96 -18.22 -18.92
C PRO A 34 12.52 -17.94 -19.32
N TYR A 35 11.54 -18.37 -18.51
CA TYR A 35 10.11 -18.10 -18.75
C TYR A 35 9.72 -16.62 -18.56
N LEU A 36 10.59 -15.80 -17.97
CA LEU A 36 10.40 -14.36 -17.87
C LEU A 36 11.02 -13.60 -19.07
N GLN A 37 11.70 -14.28 -19.98
CA GLN A 37 12.24 -13.67 -21.18
C GLN A 37 11.12 -13.27 -22.14
N ASP A 38 11.21 -12.08 -22.70
CA ASP A 38 10.27 -11.62 -23.74
C ASP A 38 10.71 -12.12 -25.12
N SER A 39 9.92 -12.98 -25.74
CA SER A 39 10.22 -13.53 -27.07
C SER A 39 10.07 -12.52 -28.21
N TYR A 40 9.41 -11.38 -27.97
CA TYR A 40 9.20 -10.33 -28.97
C TYR A 40 10.27 -9.23 -28.91
N SER A 41 11.09 -9.23 -27.85
CA SER A 41 12.15 -8.25 -27.68
C SER A 41 13.48 -8.74 -28.25
N LYS A 42 14.36 -7.81 -28.62
CA LYS A 42 15.61 -8.09 -29.33
C LYS A 42 16.53 -9.06 -28.56
N ASN A 43 16.73 -8.81 -27.27
CA ASN A 43 17.53 -9.65 -26.38
C ASN A 43 16.68 -10.35 -25.30
N GLY A 44 15.40 -9.99 -25.21
CA GLY A 44 14.41 -10.58 -24.30
C GLY A 44 14.45 -10.08 -22.86
N TYR A 45 15.33 -9.14 -22.50
CA TYR A 45 15.43 -8.54 -21.17
C TYR A 45 15.01 -7.07 -21.12
N GLU A 46 14.68 -6.46 -22.25
CA GLU A 46 14.47 -5.01 -22.38
C GLU A 46 13.29 -4.51 -21.54
N HIS A 47 12.29 -5.36 -21.28
CA HIS A 47 11.20 -5.05 -20.37
C HIS A 47 11.67 -4.87 -18.91
N TYR A 48 12.79 -5.50 -18.51
CA TYR A 48 13.47 -5.23 -17.24
C TYR A 48 14.38 -4.01 -17.32
N TYR A 49 15.20 -3.90 -18.36
CA TYR A 49 15.99 -2.71 -18.61
C TYR A 49 16.35 -2.57 -20.10
N ASP A 50 15.91 -1.47 -20.69
CA ASP A 50 16.30 -1.05 -22.03
C ASP A 50 17.43 0.00 -21.91
N PRO A 51 18.67 -0.31 -22.35
CA PRO A 51 19.78 0.64 -22.27
C PRO A 51 19.64 1.81 -23.25
N ASP A 52 18.91 1.64 -24.37
CA ASP A 52 18.77 2.66 -25.41
C ASP A 52 17.74 3.72 -24.98
N ALA A 53 16.60 3.28 -24.44
CA ALA A 53 15.57 4.16 -23.91
C ALA A 53 15.77 4.57 -22.43
N ASN A 54 16.67 3.88 -21.71
CA ASN A 54 16.85 3.98 -20.26
C ASN A 54 15.54 3.77 -19.48
N THR A 55 14.72 2.85 -19.97
CA THR A 55 13.41 2.46 -19.42
C THR A 55 13.42 1.00 -18.94
N GLY A 56 12.28 0.52 -18.44
CA GLY A 56 12.12 -0.85 -17.97
C GLY A 56 11.87 -0.94 -16.47
N TYR A 57 11.49 -2.13 -16.02
CA TYR A 57 11.06 -2.36 -14.64
C TYR A 57 12.15 -2.04 -13.61
N LEU A 58 13.42 -2.37 -13.86
CA LEU A 58 14.54 -2.05 -12.97
C LEU A 58 14.75 -0.52 -12.87
N ALA A 59 14.65 0.20 -13.99
CA ALA A 59 14.75 1.66 -14.00
C ALA A 59 13.60 2.30 -13.20
N TRP A 60 12.38 1.77 -13.31
CA TRP A 60 11.23 2.23 -12.53
C TRP A 60 11.38 1.90 -11.04
N ARG A 61 11.83 0.69 -10.68
CA ARG A 61 12.04 0.29 -9.28
C ARG A 61 13.15 1.09 -8.62
N LEU A 62 14.26 1.37 -9.33
CA LEU A 62 15.32 2.24 -8.80
C LEU A 62 14.76 3.62 -8.41
N LYS A 63 13.87 4.20 -9.22
CA LYS A 63 13.24 5.51 -8.91
C LYS A 63 12.27 5.43 -7.74
N THR A 64 11.45 4.39 -7.66
CA THR A 64 10.33 4.30 -6.71
C THR A 64 10.73 3.74 -5.35
N VAL A 65 11.62 2.74 -5.31
CA VAL A 65 12.13 2.18 -4.04
C VAL A 65 12.94 3.23 -3.28
N GLN A 66 13.69 4.07 -3.99
CA GLN A 66 14.45 5.16 -3.36
C GLN A 66 13.57 6.25 -2.74
N ARG A 67 12.39 6.50 -3.30
CA ARG A 67 11.46 7.53 -2.80
C ARG A 67 10.90 7.14 -1.42
N ASN A 68 10.74 5.84 -1.16
CA ASN A 68 10.25 5.33 0.13
C ASN A 68 11.33 5.33 1.22
N SER A 69 12.62 5.38 0.86
CA SER A 69 13.74 5.46 1.83
C SER A 69 14.15 6.89 2.19
N PHE A 70 13.66 7.91 1.47
CA PHE A 70 14.07 9.31 1.64
C PHE A 70 13.18 10.11 2.62
N ASP A 71 12.04 9.58 3.04
CA ASP A 71 11.07 10.33 3.87
C ASP A 71 11.48 10.49 5.35
N GLY A 72 12.71 10.12 5.70
CA GLY A 72 13.21 10.19 7.07
C GLY A 72 13.94 11.49 7.46
N SER A 73 14.34 12.37 6.53
CA SER A 73 15.32 13.41 6.91
C SER A 73 15.08 14.87 6.51
N HIS A 74 14.30 15.27 5.50
CA HIS A 74 14.22 16.70 5.15
C HIS A 74 12.80 17.24 4.87
N ARG A 75 12.13 17.67 5.95
CA ARG A 75 11.15 18.77 5.90
C ARG A 75 11.88 20.09 5.58
N ARG A 76 11.71 20.64 4.37
CA ARG A 76 11.58 22.10 4.11
C ARG A 76 10.71 22.36 2.87
N SER A 77 9.46 22.73 3.16
CA SER A 77 8.59 23.72 2.51
C SER A 77 8.53 23.89 0.97
N ARG A 78 7.34 23.53 0.43
CA ARG A 78 6.54 24.17 -0.65
C ARG A 78 7.10 24.04 -2.09
N LEU A 79 6.34 23.70 -3.14
CA LEU A 79 4.93 23.95 -3.49
C LEU A 79 4.35 22.78 -4.33
N ASP A 80 3.09 22.46 -4.05
CA ASP A 80 2.00 22.10 -4.98
C ASP A 80 2.29 21.22 -6.20
N LEU A 81 1.97 19.93 -6.08
CA LEU A 81 1.24 19.19 -7.11
C LEU A 81 0.48 18.05 -6.45
N GLN A 82 -0.81 18.27 -6.21
CA GLN A 82 -1.79 17.25 -5.89
C GLN A 82 -1.87 16.23 -7.03
N ASP A 83 -1.32 15.03 -6.84
CA ASP A 83 -1.81 13.79 -7.48
C ASP A 83 -1.03 12.55 -6.99
N SER A 84 -1.17 12.22 -5.71
CA SER A 84 -0.72 10.89 -5.22
C SER A 84 -1.62 10.39 -4.09
N PRO A 85 -2.33 9.26 -4.25
CA PRO A 85 -3.26 8.74 -3.23
C PRO A 85 -2.58 8.07 -2.02
N THR A 86 -1.27 8.23 -1.81
CA THR A 86 -0.54 7.53 -0.73
C THR A 86 -0.18 8.41 0.45
N THR A 87 -0.63 9.67 0.49
CA THR A 87 -0.56 10.45 1.72
C THR A 87 -1.56 9.83 2.69
N TYR A 88 -1.06 9.36 3.84
CA TYR A 88 -1.84 9.13 5.05
C TYR A 88 -2.78 10.33 5.21
N ARG A 89 -4.03 10.17 4.74
CA ARG A 89 -5.07 11.16 4.97
C ARG A 89 -5.32 11.04 6.45
N GLU A 90 -4.85 12.03 7.22
CA GLU A 90 -5.30 12.20 8.60
C GLU A 90 -6.82 12.08 8.56
N SER A 91 -7.33 11.04 9.22
CA SER A 91 -8.76 10.75 9.32
C SER A 91 -9.44 12.00 9.86
N LEU A 92 -10.06 12.78 8.98
CA LEU A 92 -10.71 14.05 9.29
C LEU A 92 -12.02 13.88 10.08
N LEU A 93 -12.25 12.71 10.68
CA LEU A 93 -13.39 12.43 11.55
C LEU A 93 -12.91 12.07 12.97
N THR A 94 -12.15 12.99 13.56
CA THR A 94 -11.59 12.90 14.92
C THR A 94 -12.65 12.97 16.04
N SER A 95 -13.94 13.14 15.74
CA SER A 95 -14.93 13.46 16.78
C SER A 95 -15.51 12.25 17.53
N GLN A 96 -15.31 11.00 17.08
CA GLN A 96 -15.95 9.85 17.74
C GLN A 96 -15.15 8.53 17.69
N GLN A 97 -13.82 8.61 17.56
CA GLN A 97 -12.97 7.43 17.66
C GLN A 97 -12.75 7.04 19.12
N LEU A 98 -13.04 5.79 19.46
CA LEU A 98 -12.89 5.27 20.81
C LEU A 98 -11.51 4.64 20.98
N PHE A 99 -10.84 4.97 22.08
CA PHE A 99 -9.55 4.41 22.46
C PHE A 99 -9.61 3.74 23.83
N GLY A 100 -8.68 2.82 24.08
CA GLY A 100 -8.54 2.16 25.38
C GLY A 100 -9.79 1.39 25.78
N GLU A 101 -10.38 1.74 26.92
CA GLU A 101 -11.55 1.06 27.49
C GLU A 101 -12.79 1.19 26.61
N GLY A 102 -13.04 2.37 26.01
CA GLY A 102 -14.16 2.56 25.11
C GLY A 102 -14.07 1.72 23.83
N CYS A 103 -12.84 1.48 23.34
CA CYS A 103 -12.63 0.58 22.20
C CYS A 103 -12.93 -0.87 22.58
N ARG A 104 -12.52 -1.30 23.78
CA ARG A 104 -12.78 -2.66 24.29
C ARG A 104 -14.28 -2.90 24.49
N GLU A 105 -15.01 -1.91 25.00
CA GLU A 105 -16.46 -1.98 25.13
C GLU A 105 -17.13 -2.07 23.76
N ALA A 106 -16.74 -1.19 22.81
CA ALA A 106 -17.25 -1.23 21.46
C ALA A 106 -17.03 -2.59 20.77
N LEU A 107 -15.86 -3.21 20.96
CA LEU A 107 -15.56 -4.56 20.47
C LEU A 107 -16.50 -5.62 21.05
N SER A 108 -16.80 -5.55 22.35
CA SER A 108 -17.77 -6.44 23.00
C SER A 108 -19.15 -6.27 22.37
N VAL A 109 -19.59 -5.03 22.19
CA VAL A 109 -20.89 -4.71 21.55
C VAL A 109 -20.94 -5.22 20.11
N ILE A 110 -19.89 -5.02 19.31
CA ILE A 110 -19.80 -5.51 17.92
C ILE A 110 -19.97 -7.04 17.87
N ARG A 111 -19.35 -7.75 18.82
CA ARG A 111 -19.35 -9.22 18.85
C ARG A 111 -20.71 -9.82 19.22
N TYR A 112 -21.44 -9.19 20.13
CA TYR A 112 -22.65 -9.77 20.71
C TYR A 112 -23.97 -9.09 20.30
N SER A 113 -23.94 -7.87 19.75
CA SER A 113 -25.15 -7.16 19.32
C SER A 113 -25.76 -7.78 18.07
N THR A 114 -27.05 -8.06 18.07
CA THR A 114 -27.81 -8.50 16.88
C THR A 114 -28.28 -7.32 16.02
N ASP A 115 -28.18 -6.09 16.51
CA ASP A 115 -28.61 -4.90 15.79
C ASP A 115 -27.51 -4.42 14.84
N HIS A 116 -27.75 -4.58 13.53
CA HIS A 116 -26.84 -4.14 12.48
C HIS A 116 -26.55 -2.63 12.51
N SER A 117 -27.49 -1.80 12.96
CA SER A 117 -27.30 -0.35 13.03
C SER A 117 -26.27 0.01 14.12
N VAL A 118 -26.42 -0.60 15.30
CA VAL A 118 -25.48 -0.48 16.42
C VAL A 118 -24.12 -1.04 16.04
N VAL A 119 -24.07 -2.19 15.35
CA VAL A 119 -22.80 -2.75 14.86
C VAL A 119 -22.12 -1.78 13.91
N LYS A 120 -22.83 -1.21 12.92
CA LYS A 120 -22.25 -0.23 11.98
C LYS A 120 -21.71 1.01 12.69
N GLU A 121 -22.44 1.54 13.65
CA GLU A 121 -22.01 2.68 14.47
C GLU A 121 -20.72 2.36 15.25
N ARG A 122 -20.68 1.23 15.95
CA ARG A 122 -19.49 0.83 16.72
C ARG A 122 -18.31 0.47 15.80
N MET A 123 -18.59 -0.06 14.62
CA MET A 123 -17.56 -0.27 13.59
C MET A 123 -16.98 1.07 13.11
N ARG A 124 -17.78 2.13 12.94
CA ARG A 124 -17.24 3.48 12.67
C ARG A 124 -16.38 4.00 13.81
N ALA A 125 -16.85 3.86 15.04
CA ALA A 125 -16.15 4.35 16.23
C ALA A 125 -14.80 3.63 16.51
N THR A 126 -14.55 2.49 15.88
CA THR A 126 -13.32 1.69 16.01
C THR A 126 -12.46 1.71 14.74
N PHE A 127 -12.76 2.59 13.79
CA PHE A 127 -12.10 2.66 12.50
C PHE A 127 -10.58 2.86 12.59
N GLU A 128 -10.11 3.81 13.40
CA GLU A 128 -8.67 4.06 13.53
C GLU A 128 -7.92 2.89 14.17
N TYR A 129 -8.54 2.23 15.16
CA TYR A 129 -7.98 1.03 15.77
C TYR A 129 -7.83 -0.08 14.74
N ARG A 130 -8.86 -0.28 13.90
CA ARG A 130 -8.82 -1.23 12.79
C ARG A 130 -7.78 -0.88 11.74
N GLN A 131 -7.70 0.38 11.35
CA GLN A 131 -6.71 0.85 10.38
C GLN A 131 -5.29 0.54 10.89
N LYS A 132 -4.99 0.84 12.16
CA LYS A 132 -3.71 0.46 12.77
C LYS A 132 -3.47 -1.05 12.72
N LEU A 133 -4.47 -1.85 13.04
CA LEU A 133 -4.38 -3.31 13.02
C LEU A 133 -4.07 -3.86 11.61
N VAL A 134 -4.69 -3.29 10.56
CA VAL A 134 -4.50 -3.68 9.14
C VAL A 134 -3.11 -3.28 8.61
N HIS A 135 -2.51 -2.22 9.15
CA HIS A 135 -1.17 -1.78 8.73
C HIS A 135 -0.04 -2.45 9.55
N ASN A 136 -0.39 -3.18 10.62
CA ASN A 136 0.56 -3.90 11.45
C ASN A 136 0.79 -5.31 10.87
N GLN A 137 1.98 -5.56 10.31
CA GLN A 137 2.30 -6.82 9.62
C GLN A 137 2.08 -8.07 10.48
N ASP A 138 2.38 -7.99 11.78
CA ASP A 138 2.22 -9.12 12.71
C ASP A 138 0.76 -9.36 13.14
N ALA A 139 -0.09 -8.34 13.05
CA ALA A 139 -1.47 -8.39 13.57
C ALA A 139 -2.54 -8.42 12.47
N THR A 140 -2.17 -8.14 11.22
CA THR A 140 -3.10 -8.06 10.08
C THR A 140 -3.86 -9.38 9.86
N SER A 141 -3.22 -10.52 10.10
CA SER A 141 -3.85 -11.85 9.99
C SER A 141 -5.01 -12.05 10.96
N THR A 142 -5.01 -11.34 12.08
CA THR A 142 -6.04 -11.45 13.15
C THR A 142 -7.18 -10.46 13.01
N VAL A 143 -7.18 -9.59 11.99
CA VAL A 143 -8.18 -8.52 11.84
C VAL A 143 -9.61 -9.08 11.79
N LEU A 144 -9.82 -10.17 11.05
CA LEU A 144 -11.14 -10.79 10.93
C LEU A 144 -11.54 -11.57 12.20
N ASP A 145 -10.58 -11.99 13.03
CA ASP A 145 -10.88 -12.60 14.33
C ASP A 145 -11.36 -11.55 15.34
N VAL A 146 -10.76 -10.35 15.30
CA VAL A 146 -11.14 -9.22 16.16
C VAL A 146 -12.45 -8.58 15.66
N PHE A 147 -12.65 -8.55 14.34
CA PHE A 147 -13.83 -7.96 13.69
C PHE A 147 -14.55 -8.98 12.79
N PRO A 148 -15.19 -10.00 13.39
CA PRO A 148 -15.85 -11.05 12.62
C PRO A 148 -17.06 -10.51 11.83
N ARG A 149 -17.58 -9.34 12.22
CA ARG A 149 -18.77 -8.73 11.63
C ARG A 149 -18.62 -8.33 10.15
N PHE A 150 -17.39 -8.25 9.64
CA PHE A 150 -17.17 -8.06 8.21
C PHE A 150 -17.69 -9.21 7.35
N LEU A 151 -17.90 -10.40 7.93
CA LEU A 151 -18.32 -11.59 7.21
C LEU A 151 -19.85 -11.70 7.07
N ASP A 152 -20.62 -11.07 7.97
CA ASP A 152 -22.07 -11.23 8.05
C ASP A 152 -22.87 -9.93 7.99
N VAL A 153 -22.25 -8.76 8.18
CA VAL A 153 -22.93 -7.45 8.09
C VAL A 153 -22.59 -6.72 6.78
N PRO A 154 -23.54 -6.59 5.85
CA PRO A 154 -23.28 -5.95 4.57
C PRO A 154 -23.08 -4.43 4.70
N GLY A 155 -22.22 -3.88 3.85
CA GLY A 155 -21.93 -2.44 3.75
C GLY A 155 -20.89 -1.92 4.75
N LEU A 156 -20.25 -2.77 5.54
CA LEU A 156 -19.15 -2.36 6.43
C LEU A 156 -17.87 -2.00 5.66
N ILE A 157 -17.59 -2.72 4.58
CA ILE A 157 -16.45 -2.40 3.70
C ILE A 157 -16.68 -1.06 3.01
N ASP A 158 -17.87 -0.81 2.47
CA ASP A 158 -18.23 0.46 1.83
C ASP A 158 -18.15 1.63 2.82
N GLN A 159 -18.58 1.38 4.06
CA GLN A 159 -18.46 2.35 5.15
C GLN A 159 -17.00 2.70 5.42
N ASP A 160 -16.12 1.71 5.52
CA ASP A 160 -14.69 1.94 5.72
C ASP A 160 -14.04 2.64 4.53
N PHE A 161 -14.42 2.24 3.32
CA PHE A 161 -13.94 2.87 2.10
C PHE A 161 -14.30 4.35 2.08
N SER A 162 -15.55 4.69 2.43
CA SER A 162 -16.02 6.08 2.52
C SER A 162 -15.39 6.85 3.69
N MET A 163 -14.88 6.17 4.72
CA MET A 163 -14.09 6.82 5.78
C MET A 163 -12.62 7.01 5.37
N MET A 164 -12.07 6.15 4.52
CA MET A 164 -10.71 6.29 3.98
C MET A 164 -10.62 7.34 2.85
N PHE A 165 -11.68 7.46 2.05
CA PHE A 165 -11.74 8.31 0.87
C PHE A 165 -12.93 9.26 0.98
N GLU A 166 -12.72 10.56 0.71
CA GLU A 166 -13.80 11.54 0.66
C GLU A 166 -14.93 11.08 -0.29
N ASP A 167 -16.15 11.56 -0.02
CA ASP A 167 -17.37 11.19 -0.77
C ASP A 167 -17.21 11.35 -2.29
N GLU A 168 -16.39 12.29 -2.75
CA GLU A 168 -16.10 12.52 -4.18
C GLU A 168 -15.37 11.34 -4.86
N VAL A 169 -14.49 10.66 -4.14
CA VAL A 169 -13.74 9.48 -4.63
C VAL A 169 -14.52 8.20 -4.35
N SER A 170 -15.17 8.13 -3.18
CA SER A 170 -16.00 6.99 -2.79
C SER A 170 -17.17 6.77 -3.76
N GLY A 171 -17.87 7.84 -4.13
CA GLY A 171 -19.01 7.79 -5.05
C GLY A 171 -18.67 7.34 -6.47
N LYS A 172 -17.45 7.63 -6.96
CA LYS A 172 -17.00 7.22 -8.31
C LYS A 172 -16.59 5.75 -8.38
N PHE A 173 -16.03 5.21 -7.30
CA PHE A 173 -15.60 3.82 -7.24
C PHE A 173 -16.76 2.85 -6.93
N LEU A 174 -17.73 3.30 -6.12
CA LEU A 174 -18.90 2.53 -5.73
C LEU A 174 -20.10 2.71 -6.68
N ALA A 175 -19.99 3.58 -7.69
CA ALA A 175 -20.96 3.68 -8.77
C ALA A 175 -20.89 2.43 -9.66
N LYS A 176 -22.06 1.84 -9.93
CA LYS A 176 -22.22 0.57 -10.65
C LYS A 176 -22.32 0.78 -12.16
#